data_AF-A0ABC8UZP5-F1
#
_entry.id   AF-A0ABC8UZP5-F1
#
_cell.length_a   1.000
_cell.length_b   1.000
_cell.length_c   1.000
_cell.angle_alpha   90.00
_cell.angle_beta   90.00
_cell.angle_gamma   90.00
#
_symmetry.space_group_name_H-M   'P 1'
#
loop_
_entity.id
_entity.type
_entity.pdbx_description
1 polymer ?
#
loop_
_entity_poly.entity_id
_entity_poly.type
_entity_poly.pdbx_seq_one_letter_code
_entity_poly.pdbx_strand_id
1 'polypeptide(L)' 'MLPTSVEIVPGDVGDPSTLKAAVEGCNKIIYCATARSSITGDLNRVDHQGVYNLTKAFQVAISLIGSCNLAK' A
#
# COMPACT_ATOMS: atom_id res chain seq x y z
N MET A 1 4.48 -23.44 1.22
CA MET A 1 3.52 -23.16 0.14
C MET A 1 2.48 -22.21 0.69
N LEU A 2 2.20 -21.11 0.00
CA LEU A 2 1.09 -20.24 0.33
C LEU A 2 -0.19 -20.77 -0.36
N PRO A 3 -1.39 -20.52 0.20
CA PRO A 3 -2.65 -20.84 -0.46
C PRO A 3 -2.76 -20.16 -1.82
N THR A 4 -3.54 -20.75 -2.74
CA THR A 4 -3.79 -20.16 -4.08
C THR A 4 -4.55 -18.84 -4.06
N SER A 5 -5.19 -18.51 -2.93
CA SER A 5 -5.87 -17.23 -2.70
C SER A 5 -4.94 -16.10 -2.25
N VAL A 6 -3.64 -16.36 -2.14
CA VAL A 6 -2.65 -15.36 -1.73
C VAL A 6 -1.84 -14.93 -2.94
N GLU A 7 -1.88 -13.64 -3.25
CA GLU A 7 -0.98 -13.01 -4.20
C GLU A 7 0.14 -12.28 -3.44
N ILE A 8 1.38 -12.39 -3.93
CA ILE A 8 2.53 -11.67 -3.38
C ILE A 8 2.91 -10.58 -4.36
N VAL A 9 2.84 -9.34 -3.89
CA VAL A 9 3.32 -8.17 -4.62
C VAL A 9 4.63 -7.70 -3.99
N PRO A 10 5.79 -7.92 -4.62
CA PRO A 10 7.07 -7.44 -4.09
C PRO A 10 7.17 -5.92 -4.24
N GLY A 11 7.59 -5.23 -3.18
CA GLY A 11 7.73 -3.77 -3.17
C GLY A 11 8.23 -3.24 -1.82
N ASP A 12 8.55 -1.95 -1.78
CA ASP A 12 8.94 -1.22 -0.56
C ASP A 12 7.89 -0.15 -0.27
N VAL A 13 7.40 -0.10 0.97
CA VAL A 13 6.39 0.88 1.41
C VAL A 13 6.89 2.33 1.36
N GLY A 14 8.21 2.53 1.40
CA GLY A 14 8.86 3.81 1.19
C GLY A 14 8.85 4.29 -0.26
N ASP A 15 8.56 3.41 -1.24
CA ASP A 15 8.47 3.76 -2.66
C ASP A 15 7.00 3.71 -3.15
N PRO A 16 6.35 4.89 -3.35
CA PRO A 16 4.96 4.98 -3.78
C PRO A 16 4.66 4.29 -5.11
N SER A 17 5.65 4.14 -5.99
CA SER A 17 5.45 3.51 -7.30
C SER A 17 5.09 2.03 -7.20
N THR A 18 5.57 1.36 -6.15
CA THR A 18 5.34 -0.07 -5.90
C THR A 18 4.00 -0.35 -5.24
N LEU A 19 3.42 0.64 -4.55
CA LEU A 19 2.21 0.45 -3.75
C LEU A 19 0.93 0.36 -4.58
N LYS A 20 0.90 0.92 -5.80
CA LYS A 20 -0.31 0.94 -6.64
C LYS A 20 -0.83 -0.48 -6.93
N ALA A 21 0.07 -1.37 -7.34
CA ALA A 21 -0.30 -2.76 -7.64
C ALA A 21 -0.78 -3.51 -6.39
N ALA A 22 -0.23 -3.18 -5.21
CA ALA A 22 -0.60 -3.82 -3.96
C ALA A 22 -1.98 -3.38 -3.42
N VAL A 23 -2.44 -2.16 -3.73
CA VAL A 23 -3.73 -1.63 -3.23
C VAL A 23 -4.87 -1.79 -4.21
N GLU A 24 -4.60 -2.06 -5.49
CA GLU A 24 -5.63 -2.22 -6.52
C GLU A 24 -6.51 -3.43 -6.20
N GLY A 25 -7.83 -3.24 -6.21
CA GLY A 25 -8.80 -4.30 -5.87
C GLY A 25 -8.91 -4.66 -4.39
N CYS A 26 -8.11 -4.07 -3.50
CA CYS A 26 -8.22 -4.31 -2.06
C CYS A 26 -9.40 -3.55 -1.43
N ASN A 27 -10.12 -4.17 -0.49
CA ASN A 27 -11.16 -3.49 0.29
C ASN A 27 -10.68 -2.98 1.65
N LYS A 28 -9.63 -3.61 2.20
CA LYS A 28 -9.05 -3.31 3.50
C LYS A 28 -7.55 -3.50 3.42
N ILE A 29 -6.82 -2.72 4.22
CA ILE A 29 -5.37 -2.77 4.31
C ILE A 29 -4.99 -3.02 5.76
N ILE A 30 -4.07 -3.96 5.99
CA ILE A 30 -3.49 -4.25 7.30
C ILE A 30 -1.99 -3.95 7.22
N TYR A 31 -1.53 -2.96 7.97
CA TYR A 31 -0.14 -2.53 7.95
C TYR A 31 0.63 -3.20 9.09
N CYS A 32 1.49 -4.14 8.75
CA CYS A 32 2.31 -4.89 9.72
C CYS A 32 3.81 -4.59 9.59
N ALA A 33 4.21 -3.67 8.71
CA ALA A 33 5.61 -3.30 8.54
C ALA A 33 6.03 -2.35 9.66
N THR A 34 7.25 -2.50 10.16
CA THR A 34 7.85 -1.57 11.12
C THR A 34 9.37 -1.60 10.95
N ALA A 35 10.03 -0.48 11.20
CA ALA A 35 11.49 -0.47 11.20
C ALA A 35 12.03 -1.36 12.32
N ARG A 36 12.98 -2.25 11.98
CA ARG A 36 13.66 -3.08 12.98
C ARG A 36 14.72 -2.29 13.77
N SER A 37 15.17 -1.17 13.23
CA SER A 37 16.16 -0.27 13.84
C SER A 37 15.46 0.94 14.46
N SER A 38 16.04 1.49 15.52
CA SER A 38 15.64 2.77 16.10
C SER A 38 16.31 3.96 15.42
N ILE A 39 16.91 3.76 14.24
CA ILE A 39 17.53 4.84 13.48
C ILE A 39 16.39 5.66 12.87
N THR A 40 16.37 6.96 13.16
CA THR A 40 15.29 7.88 12.78
C THR A 40 14.93 7.82 11.29
N GLY A 41 15.92 7.58 10.42
CA GLY A 41 15.70 7.45 8.98
C GLY A 41 14.82 6.26 8.60
N ASP A 42 15.09 5.08 9.17
CA ASP A 42 14.31 3.87 8.88
C ASP A 42 12.91 3.96 9.48
N LEU A 43 12.80 4.46 10.72
CA LEU A 43 11.54 4.66 11.41
C LEU A 43 10.63 5.63 10.65
N ASN A 44 11.18 6.73 10.13
CA ASN A 44 10.40 7.67 9.34
C ASN A 44 9.99 7.09 7.98
N ARG A 45 10.86 6.31 7.33
CA ARG A 45 10.59 5.74 6.00
C ARG A 45 9.51 4.67 6.04
N VAL A 46 9.53 3.80 7.05
CA VAL A 46 8.59 2.69 7.19
C VAL A 46 7.34 3.17 7.95
N ASP A 47 7.48 3.50 9.23
CA ASP A 47 6.33 3.70 10.11
C ASP A 47 5.54 4.98 9.82
N HIS A 48 6.19 6.04 9.33
CA HIS A 48 5.50 7.29 8.99
C HIS A 48 5.20 7.41 7.50
N GLN A 49 6.23 7.44 6.64
CA GLN A 49 6.05 7.59 5.20
C GLN A 49 5.36 6.39 4.57
N GLY A 50 5.65 5.16 5.01
CA GLY A 50 5.00 3.97 4.48
C GLY A 50 3.49 3.98 4.71
N VAL A 51 3.03 4.32 5.91
CA VAL A 51 1.60 4.44 6.22
C VAL A 51 0.94 5.57 5.41
N TYR A 52 1.62 6.71 5.28
CA TYR A 52 1.14 7.84 4.49
C TYR A 52 0.99 7.48 3.00
N ASN A 53 2.03 6.89 2.40
CA ASN A 53 2.07 6.49 1.00
C ASN A 53 0.98 5.47 0.69
N LEU A 54 0.79 4.49 1.59
CA LEU A 54 -0.22 3.45 1.43
C LEU A 54 -1.64 4.00 1.53
N THR A 55 -1.87 4.90 2.49
CA THR A 55 -3.18 5.58 2.65
C THR A 55 -3.49 6.44 1.44
N LYS A 56 -2.50 7.17 0.91
CA LYS A 56 -2.63 7.95 -0.34
C LYS A 56 -2.93 7.06 -1.54
N ALA A 57 -2.19 5.97 -1.71
CA ALA A 57 -2.39 5.03 -2.81
C ALA A 57 -3.81 4.42 -2.76
N PHE A 58 -4.27 4.03 -1.57
CA PHE A 58 -5.62 3.50 -1.37
C PHE A 58 -6.71 4.52 -1.67
N GLN A 59 -6.55 5.78 -1.25
CA GLN A 59 -7.48 6.86 -1.60
C GLN A 59 -7.56 7.08 -3.11
N VAL A 60 -6.42 7.09 -3.80
CA VAL A 60 -6.37 7.26 -5.27
C VAL A 60 -7.04 6.08 -5.98
N ALA A 61 -6.77 4.85 -5.53
CA ALA A 61 -7.40 3.65 -6.09
C ALA A 61 -8.93 3.69 -5.93
N ILE A 62 -9.43 4.07 -4.75
CA ILE A 62 -10.88 4.24 -4.52
C ILE A 62 -11.46 5.38 -5.36
N SER A 63 -10.77 6.51 -5.48
CA SER A 63 -11.27 7.65 -6.23
C SER A 63 -11.40 7.36 -7.73
N LEU A 64 -10.58 6.44 -8.28
CA LEU A 64 -10.71 5.95 -9.65
C LEU A 64 -11.94 5.03 -9.84
N ILE A 65 -12.35 4.28 -8.82
CA ILE A 65 -13.60 3.49 -8.85
C ILE A 65 -14.82 4.42 -9.00
N GLY A 66 -14.77 5.61 -8.37
CA GLY A 66 -15.81 6.64 -8.54
C GLY A 66 -15.93 7.15 -9.98
N SER A 67 -14.82 7.36 -10.68
CA SER A 67 -14.80 7.84 -12.07
C SER A 67 -15.23 6.78 -13.09
N CYS A 68 -14.99 5.49 -12.83
CA CYS A 68 -15.45 4.39 -13.70
C CYS A 68 -16.97 4.14 -13.64
N ASN A 69 -17.67 4.61 -12.59
CA ASN A 69 -19.12 4.49 -12.48
C ASN A 69 -19.91 5.58 -13.22
N LEU A 70 -19.25 6.52 -13.90
CA LEU A 70 -19.90 7.52 -14.77
C LEU A 70 -19.80 7.17 -16.28
N ALA A 71 -19.12 6.07 -16.62
CA ALA A 71 -18.93 5.62 -18.01
C ALA A 71 -19.69 4.31 -18.34
N LYS A 72 -20.77 4.01 -17.61
CA LYS A 72 -21.75 2.97 -17.96
C LYS A 72 -23.15 3.55 -17.97
#